data_AF-A0AB39SCH9-F1
#
_entry.id   AF-A0AB39SCH9-F1
#
_cell.length_a   1.000
_cell.length_b   1.000
_cell.length_c   1.000
_cell.angle_alpha   90.00
_cell.angle_beta   90.00
_cell.angle_gamma   90.00
#
_symmetry.space_group_name_H-M   'P 1'
#
loop_
_entity.id
_entity.type
_entity.pdbx_description
1 polymer ?
#
loop_
_entity_poly.entity_id
_entity_poly.type
_entity_poly.pdbx_seq_one_letter_code
_entity_poly.pdbx_strand_id
1 'polypeptide(L)'
;MSSVDQLIARTLGIAPERVTPGLEYQSIKEWDSLGHVSLMVALEKAYGVPVDDELTLELRTVAAIRAFAEADGHAAADAAARPAPSAATAATAATAGEHTTVTVHRGLEGVVFDRTSVTRIDGAEGALEYRGYSIHDLAGRASFEEVAHLLVRGDLPDESAREAFAKELRAQRELPTPVVDLARSLAHAHPMEALRTLVSALGSFGPARDTTADETYGEALAAGTALIARVPMLVAAHHAFRSGREFTVPADETSYAEAFLTALLGERPSPAAVRFVDKGFIVHADHSANASAFTARIAVGCRSGMTAALTAAVAAFAGSVHGGAAERAVRLIDEVGEPGNAERYVAELQGRGRPVMGFGHRVYRTEDPRVRHLRATVVELSEERGDRRGLDILDAVAAAMRPYGRHGVAPNVDLYAGLAYRLLGLPDDLAVPLFVIGRTAGWVAQALEQHANNVLIRPLLDYVGPRGLVYPGAAG
;
A
#
# COMPACT_ATOMS: atom_id res chain seq x y z
N MET A 1 23.93 30.22 0.54
CA MET A 1 23.04 29.15 0.05
C MET A 1 22.79 29.38 -1.42
N SER A 2 22.94 28.35 -2.25
CA SER A 2 22.75 28.47 -3.70
C SER A 2 21.27 28.62 -4.06
N SER A 3 20.96 29.04 -5.30
CA SER A 3 19.58 29.07 -5.81
C SER A 3 18.95 27.68 -5.80
N VAL A 4 19.73 26.63 -6.09
CA VAL A 4 19.29 25.24 -6.03
C VAL A 4 18.97 24.78 -4.61
N ASP A 5 19.75 25.22 -3.60
CA ASP A 5 19.45 24.89 -2.19
C ASP A 5 18.12 25.49 -1.74
N GLN A 6 17.81 26.72 -2.18
CA GLN A 6 16.52 27.35 -1.89
C GLN A 6 15.37 26.64 -2.60
N LEU A 7 15.59 26.14 -3.81
CA LEU A 7 14.61 25.34 -4.55
C LEU A 7 14.33 24.02 -3.83
N ILE A 8 15.38 23.30 -3.39
CA ILE A 8 15.26 22.07 -2.61
C ILE A 8 14.50 22.33 -1.30
N ALA A 9 14.91 23.34 -0.53
CA ALA A 9 14.27 23.68 0.74
C ALA A 9 12.78 24.00 0.57
N ARG A 10 12.45 24.83 -0.43
CA ARG A 10 11.06 25.23 -0.72
C ARG A 10 10.21 24.05 -1.17
N THR A 11 10.75 23.21 -2.06
CA THR A 11 9.99 22.09 -2.65
C THR A 11 9.74 21.00 -1.64
N LEU A 12 10.71 20.70 -0.78
CA LEU A 12 10.57 19.72 0.30
C LEU A 12 9.92 20.30 1.56
N GLY A 13 9.61 21.60 1.60
CA GLY A 13 9.02 22.26 2.76
C GLY A 13 9.90 22.20 4.02
N ILE A 14 11.23 22.22 3.86
CA ILE A 14 12.19 22.16 4.97
C ILE A 14 12.90 23.50 5.16
N ALA A 15 13.43 23.71 6.37
CA ALA A 15 14.25 24.87 6.66
C ALA A 15 15.52 24.86 5.78
N PRO A 16 15.91 26.01 5.19
CA PRO A 16 17.11 26.17 4.37
C PRO A 16 18.38 25.51 4.94
N GLU A 17 18.56 25.59 6.25
CA GLU A 17 19.73 25.07 6.98
C GLU A 17 19.78 23.54 7.02
N ARG A 18 18.65 22.86 6.75
CA ARG A 18 18.58 21.39 6.67
C ARG A 18 19.06 20.84 5.32
N VAL A 19 19.29 21.69 4.31
CA VAL A 19 19.80 21.28 2.99
C VAL A 19 21.32 21.10 3.06
N THR A 20 21.75 19.93 3.53
CA THR A 20 23.17 19.58 3.67
C THR A 20 23.63 18.69 2.50
N PRO A 21 24.94 18.62 2.18
CA PRO A 21 25.46 17.74 1.13
C PRO A 21 25.12 16.25 1.33
N GLY A 22 24.98 15.82 2.58
CA GLY A 22 24.62 14.44 2.94
C GLY A 22 23.12 14.18 3.01
N LEU A 23 22.28 15.18 2.71
CA LEU A 23 20.85 14.98 2.58
C LEU A 23 20.58 14.21 1.27
N GLU A 24 19.87 13.10 1.40
CA GLU A 24 19.56 12.19 0.30
C GLU A 24 18.07 11.81 0.30
N TYR A 25 17.59 11.34 -0.84
CA TYR A 25 16.26 10.80 -0.99
C TYR A 25 15.99 9.71 0.07
N GLN A 26 14.85 9.82 0.76
CA GLN A 26 14.43 9.01 1.91
C GLN A 26 15.30 9.14 3.18
N SER A 27 16.18 10.13 3.28
CA SER A 27 16.87 10.43 4.54
C SER A 27 16.00 11.17 5.55
N ILE A 28 14.93 11.82 5.09
CA ILE A 28 13.96 12.56 5.89
C ILE A 28 12.54 12.25 5.41
N LYS A 29 11.54 12.44 6.29
CA LYS A 29 10.13 12.18 5.96
C LYS A 29 9.63 13.03 4.78
N GLU A 30 10.16 14.23 4.61
CA GLU A 30 9.73 15.18 3.60
C GLU A 30 10.29 14.86 2.20
N TRP A 31 11.35 14.04 2.13
CA TRP A 31 11.96 13.62 0.88
C TRP A 31 11.62 12.15 0.57
N ASP A 32 10.33 11.84 0.58
CA ASP A 32 9.78 10.57 0.12
C ASP A 32 9.62 10.54 -1.41
N SER A 33 9.05 9.46 -1.98
CA SER A 33 8.83 9.33 -3.43
C SER A 33 8.15 10.53 -4.06
N LEU A 34 7.20 11.15 -3.37
CA LEU A 34 6.48 12.28 -3.92
C LEU A 34 7.24 13.60 -3.74
N GLY A 35 7.87 13.83 -2.58
CA GLY A 35 8.78 14.96 -2.41
C GLY A 35 9.88 14.95 -3.48
N HIS A 36 10.35 13.77 -3.84
CA HIS A 36 11.34 13.59 -4.90
C HIS A 36 10.80 13.94 -6.30
N VAL A 37 9.63 13.45 -6.69
CA VAL A 37 9.01 13.84 -7.97
C VAL A 37 8.73 15.35 -8.02
N SER A 38 8.21 15.92 -6.92
CA SER A 38 7.97 17.36 -6.83
C SER A 38 9.26 18.15 -7.05
N LEU A 39 10.37 17.66 -6.50
CA LEU A 39 11.70 18.25 -6.69
C LEU A 39 12.19 18.12 -8.14
N MET A 40 11.96 16.98 -8.80
CA MET A 40 12.32 16.81 -10.23
C MET A 40 11.54 17.80 -11.11
N VAL A 41 10.23 17.94 -10.89
CA VAL A 41 9.39 18.93 -11.61
C VAL A 41 9.86 20.36 -11.34
N ALA A 42 10.23 20.67 -10.10
CA ALA A 42 10.73 21.98 -9.73
C ALA A 42 12.09 22.28 -10.41
N LEU A 43 12.97 21.28 -10.52
CA LEU A 43 14.26 21.38 -11.22
C LEU A 43 14.04 21.59 -12.72
N GLU A 44 13.19 20.79 -13.37
CA GLU A 44 12.85 20.95 -14.80
C GLU A 44 12.35 22.36 -15.10
N LYS A 45 11.46 22.89 -14.26
CA LYS A 45 10.93 24.25 -14.40
C LYS A 45 11.99 25.33 -14.18
N ALA A 46 12.90 25.13 -13.24
CA ALA A 46 13.90 26.12 -12.88
C ALA A 46 15.06 26.20 -13.88
N TYR A 47 15.44 25.06 -14.46
CA TYR A 47 16.62 24.94 -15.33
C TYR A 47 16.26 24.74 -16.81
N GLY A 48 14.99 24.49 -17.13
CA GLY A 48 14.52 24.34 -18.52
C GLY A 48 14.99 23.04 -19.17
N VAL A 49 15.47 22.07 -18.40
CA VAL A 49 15.96 20.77 -18.86
C VAL A 49 14.95 19.69 -18.47
N PRO A 50 14.44 18.88 -19.42
CA PRO A 50 13.52 17.80 -19.10
C PRO A 50 14.22 16.77 -18.21
N VAL A 51 13.60 16.42 -17.09
CA VAL A 51 14.12 15.40 -16.19
C VAL A 51 13.44 14.08 -16.51
N ASP A 52 14.16 13.22 -17.25
CA ASP A 52 13.68 11.89 -17.63
C ASP A 52 13.88 10.85 -16.52
N ASP A 53 13.49 9.62 -16.80
CA ASP A 53 13.54 8.50 -15.85
C ASP A 53 14.97 8.15 -15.39
N GLU A 54 15.96 8.33 -16.25
CA GLU A 54 17.37 8.05 -15.95
C GLU A 54 17.91 9.14 -15.03
N LEU A 55 17.70 10.41 -15.39
CA LEU A 55 18.12 11.54 -14.58
C LEU A 55 17.41 11.58 -13.22
N THR A 56 16.13 11.19 -13.15
CA THR A 56 15.40 11.04 -11.88
C THR A 56 16.10 10.06 -10.94
N LEU A 57 16.67 8.97 -11.45
CA LEU A 57 17.39 7.99 -10.64
C LEU A 57 18.76 8.51 -10.17
N GLU A 58 19.38 9.42 -10.93
CA GLU A 58 20.67 10.02 -10.58
C GLU A 58 20.54 11.15 -9.54
N LEU A 59 19.46 11.94 -9.62
CA LEU A 59 19.23 13.12 -8.78
C LEU A 59 18.70 12.82 -7.38
N ARG A 60 19.23 11.77 -6.74
CA ARG A 60 18.78 11.27 -5.42
C ARG A 60 19.55 11.83 -4.22
N THR A 61 20.52 12.72 -4.44
CA THR A 61 21.27 13.39 -3.36
C THR A 61 21.34 14.88 -3.61
N VAL A 62 21.43 15.70 -2.54
CA VAL A 62 21.65 17.14 -2.69
C VAL A 62 22.95 17.42 -3.45
N ALA A 63 23.97 16.58 -3.27
CA ALA A 63 25.22 16.67 -4.02
C ALA A 63 25.00 16.48 -5.53
N ALA A 64 24.27 15.43 -5.95
CA ALA A 64 23.96 15.19 -7.36
C ALA A 64 23.11 16.32 -7.96
N ILE A 65 22.12 16.82 -7.22
CA ILE A 65 21.28 17.93 -7.65
C ILE A 65 22.07 19.24 -7.79
N ARG A 66 23.02 19.51 -6.89
CA ARG A 66 23.94 20.65 -7.01
C ARG A 66 24.82 20.53 -8.24
N ALA A 67 25.41 19.35 -8.46
CA ALA A 67 26.24 19.10 -9.63
C ALA A 67 25.46 19.30 -10.94
N PHE A 68 24.21 18.81 -10.99
CA PHE A 68 23.30 19.04 -12.11
C PHE A 68 23.03 20.54 -12.34
N ALA A 69 22.69 21.29 -11.29
CA ALA A 69 22.44 22.72 -11.37
C ALA A 69 23.70 23.53 -11.77
N GLU A 70 24.88 23.08 -11.38
CA GLU A 70 26.17 23.68 -11.76
C GLU A 70 26.55 23.37 -13.20
N ALA A 71 26.21 22.17 -13.70
CA ALA A 71 26.44 21.76 -15.08
C ALA A 71 25.57 22.54 -16.08
N ASP A 72 24.29 22.76 -15.78
CA ASP A 72 23.39 23.54 -16.64
C ASP A 72 23.66 25.06 -16.57
N GLY A 73 24.28 25.54 -15.48
CA GLY A 73 24.82 26.90 -15.40
C GLY A 73 25.93 27.17 -16.43
N HIS A 74 26.57 26.11 -16.97
CA HIS A 74 27.59 26.19 -18.02
C HIS A 74 27.05 25.85 -19.43
N ALA A 75 25.82 25.31 -19.55
CA ALA A 75 25.21 24.97 -20.83
C ALA A 75 24.85 26.21 -21.70
N ALA A 76 24.87 27.42 -21.11
CA ALA A 76 24.76 28.67 -21.87
C ALA A 76 26.09 29.13 -22.52
N ALA A 77 27.22 28.48 -22.25
CA ALA A 77 28.55 28.97 -22.65
C ALA A 77 29.32 28.10 -23.67
N ASP A 78 29.07 26.79 -23.80
CA ASP A 78 29.95 25.91 -24.62
C ASP A 78 29.20 25.01 -25.62
N ALA A 79 28.36 25.62 -26.45
CA ALA A 79 27.86 24.99 -27.68
C ALA A 79 28.91 25.05 -28.81
N ALA A 80 30.09 24.46 -28.61
CA ALA A 80 31.01 24.12 -29.70
C ALA A 80 32.07 23.09 -29.27
N ALA A 81 32.14 21.98 -30.00
CA ALA A 81 33.17 20.94 -30.02
C ALA A 81 33.04 19.73 -29.05
N ARG A 82 32.53 18.62 -29.62
CA ARG A 82 32.72 17.20 -29.21
C ARG A 82 34.22 16.82 -29.09
N PRO A 83 34.67 15.67 -28.50
CA PRO A 83 33.98 14.36 -28.34
C PRO A 83 34.24 13.57 -27.02
N ALA A 84 33.68 12.35 -26.93
CA ALA A 84 33.76 11.40 -25.81
C ALA A 84 35.17 10.84 -25.48
N PRO A 85 35.40 10.36 -24.25
CA PRO A 85 36.37 9.28 -23.96
C PRO A 85 35.73 8.14 -23.14
N SER A 86 35.87 6.85 -23.48
CA SER A 86 37.04 5.95 -23.43
C SER A 86 37.51 5.59 -22.01
N ALA A 87 37.63 4.28 -21.80
CA ALA A 87 38.01 3.59 -20.58
C ALA A 87 39.50 3.76 -20.18
N ALA A 88 39.72 3.50 -18.88
CA ALA A 88 40.96 3.14 -18.20
C ALA A 88 42.01 4.23 -17.93
N THR A 89 42.29 4.45 -16.63
CA THR A 89 43.63 4.24 -16.06
C THR A 89 43.58 4.19 -14.53
N ALA A 90 44.35 3.25 -13.99
CA ALA A 90 44.49 2.97 -12.58
C ALA A 90 45.69 3.70 -11.97
N ALA A 91 45.60 3.85 -10.65
CA ALA A 91 46.66 3.89 -9.64
C ALA A 91 47.50 5.17 -9.47
N THR A 92 47.30 5.81 -8.30
CA THR A 92 48.41 6.10 -7.37
C THR A 92 47.91 5.92 -5.94
N ALA A 93 48.60 5.06 -5.20
CA ALA A 93 48.34 4.72 -3.80
C ALA A 93 48.85 5.83 -2.86
N ALA A 94 48.03 6.18 -1.87
CA ALA A 94 48.46 6.77 -0.61
C ALA A 94 47.67 6.09 0.51
N THR A 95 48.41 5.55 1.47
CA THR A 95 47.97 4.71 2.60
C THR A 95 46.95 5.41 3.51
N ALA A 96 45.72 4.89 3.52
CA ALA A 96 44.74 5.02 4.60
C ALA A 96 43.93 3.72 4.64
N GLY A 97 43.71 3.16 5.82
CA GLY A 97 43.10 1.83 5.99
C GLY A 97 41.80 1.66 5.23
N GLU A 98 41.56 0.45 4.71
CA GLU A 98 40.34 0.05 4.03
C GLU A 98 39.11 0.35 4.90
N HIS A 99 38.49 1.50 4.68
CA HIS A 99 37.09 1.71 5.01
C HIS A 99 36.28 1.02 3.91
N THR A 100 35.91 -0.24 4.13
CA THR A 100 34.82 -0.87 3.39
C THR A 100 33.58 0.00 3.57
N THR A 101 33.20 0.73 2.52
CA THR A 101 32.00 1.56 2.51
C THR A 101 30.79 0.63 2.49
N VAL A 102 30.08 0.54 3.61
CA VAL A 102 28.86 -0.27 3.72
C VAL A 102 27.79 0.35 2.83
N THR A 103 27.22 -0.44 1.92
CA THR A 103 26.08 0.02 1.11
C THR A 103 24.78 -0.17 1.90
N VAL A 104 24.03 0.92 2.12
CA VAL A 104 22.76 0.91 2.88
C VAL A 104 21.57 0.94 1.91
N HIS A 105 20.72 -0.08 1.96
CA HIS A 105 19.50 -0.15 1.15
C HIS A 105 18.28 0.42 1.89
N ARG A 106 18.17 1.75 1.98
CA ARG A 106 17.05 2.43 2.66
C ARG A 106 15.70 2.02 2.04
N GLY A 107 14.73 1.71 2.90
CA GLY A 107 13.38 1.30 2.49
C GLY A 107 13.31 0.00 1.69
N LEU A 108 14.42 -0.75 1.56
CA LEU A 108 14.56 -1.93 0.70
C LEU A 108 14.15 -1.68 -0.76
N GLU A 109 14.34 -0.45 -1.25
CA GLU A 109 14.01 -0.09 -2.62
C GLU A 109 14.86 -0.88 -3.63
N GLY A 110 14.20 -1.50 -4.61
CA GLY A 110 14.87 -2.28 -5.64
C GLY A 110 15.54 -3.55 -5.13
N VAL A 111 15.36 -3.91 -3.85
CA VAL A 111 15.92 -5.11 -3.27
C VAL A 111 14.95 -6.28 -3.46
N VAL A 112 15.38 -7.26 -4.25
CA VAL A 112 14.70 -8.56 -4.34
C VAL A 112 15.23 -9.46 -3.23
N PHE A 113 14.41 -9.75 -2.22
CA PHE A 113 14.83 -10.53 -1.04
C PHE A 113 14.40 -12.00 -1.08
N ASP A 114 13.44 -12.37 -1.93
CA ASP A 114 12.91 -13.73 -2.05
C ASP A 114 12.28 -13.96 -3.44
N ARG A 115 11.94 -15.20 -3.75
CA ARG A 115 11.15 -15.58 -4.93
C ARG A 115 9.70 -15.78 -4.52
N THR A 116 8.78 -15.35 -5.38
CA THR A 116 7.34 -15.56 -5.18
C THR A 116 6.69 -16.10 -6.43
N SER A 117 5.71 -16.95 -6.21
CA SER A 117 4.80 -17.52 -7.21
C SER A 117 3.37 -16.95 -7.05
N VAL A 118 3.13 -16.07 -6.07
CA VAL A 118 1.80 -15.54 -5.73
C VAL A 118 1.36 -14.45 -6.71
N THR A 119 2.18 -13.40 -6.87
CA THR A 119 1.82 -12.21 -7.64
C THR A 119 3.01 -11.67 -8.42
N ARG A 120 2.78 -11.38 -9.70
CA ARG A 120 3.73 -10.64 -10.56
C ARG A 120 3.22 -9.22 -10.77
N ILE A 121 4.13 -8.25 -10.64
CA ILE A 121 3.87 -6.84 -10.96
C ILE A 121 4.89 -6.40 -12.00
N ASP A 122 4.41 -5.87 -13.11
CA ASP A 122 5.24 -5.14 -14.06
C ASP A 122 4.91 -3.66 -13.97
N GLY A 123 5.81 -2.89 -13.36
CA GLY A 123 5.62 -1.46 -13.14
C GLY A 123 5.71 -0.62 -14.41
N ALA A 124 6.44 -1.10 -15.42
CA ALA A 124 6.65 -0.40 -16.69
C ALA A 124 5.46 -0.63 -17.63
N GLU A 125 4.99 -1.88 -17.72
CA GLU A 125 3.82 -2.23 -18.55
C GLU A 125 2.49 -1.98 -17.86
N GLY A 126 2.48 -1.69 -16.55
CA GLY A 126 1.25 -1.57 -15.77
C GLY A 126 0.53 -2.91 -15.63
N ALA A 127 1.26 -4.03 -15.53
CA ALA A 127 0.67 -5.36 -15.43
C ALA A 127 0.58 -5.82 -13.96
N LEU A 128 -0.51 -6.52 -13.64
CA LEU A 128 -0.70 -7.22 -12.37
C LEU A 128 -1.27 -8.59 -12.66
N GLU A 129 -0.64 -9.62 -12.13
CA GLU A 129 -1.07 -11.01 -12.28
C GLU A 129 -1.09 -11.70 -10.92
N TYR A 130 -2.17 -12.44 -10.65
CA TYR A 130 -2.23 -13.38 -9.53
C TYR A 130 -2.07 -14.79 -10.07
N ARG A 131 -1.04 -15.51 -9.61
CA ARG A 131 -0.72 -16.88 -10.05
C ARG A 131 -0.68 -17.03 -11.59
N GLY A 132 -0.23 -15.98 -12.29
CA GLY A 132 -0.14 -15.94 -13.76
C GLY A 132 -1.41 -15.50 -14.50
N TYR A 133 -2.53 -15.27 -13.80
CA TYR A 133 -3.75 -14.72 -14.39
C TYR A 133 -3.77 -13.21 -14.30
N SER A 134 -4.04 -12.54 -15.43
CA SER A 134 -4.17 -11.08 -15.46
C SER A 134 -5.25 -10.60 -14.50
N ILE A 135 -4.98 -9.54 -13.75
CA ILE A 135 -5.99 -8.89 -12.92
C ILE A 135 -7.21 -8.47 -13.73
N HIS A 136 -7.03 -8.24 -15.04
CA HIS A 136 -8.10 -7.88 -15.94
C HIS A 136 -9.10 -9.00 -16.19
N ASP A 137 -8.62 -10.25 -16.29
CA ASP A 137 -9.48 -11.41 -16.44
C ASP A 137 -10.18 -11.73 -15.13
N LEU A 138 -9.43 -11.68 -14.01
CA LEU A 138 -9.97 -11.97 -12.68
C LEU A 138 -11.05 -10.95 -12.30
N ALA A 139 -10.79 -9.65 -12.38
CA ALA A 139 -11.76 -8.62 -12.04
C ALA A 139 -12.98 -8.55 -12.99
N GLY A 140 -12.86 -9.13 -14.19
CA GLY A 140 -13.95 -9.17 -15.17
C GLY A 140 -14.82 -10.43 -15.11
N ARG A 141 -14.33 -11.52 -14.50
CA ARG A 141 -14.95 -12.85 -14.65
C ARG A 141 -15.03 -13.67 -13.37
N ALA A 142 -14.11 -13.49 -12.42
CA ALA A 142 -14.03 -14.28 -11.21
C ALA A 142 -14.83 -13.63 -10.07
N SER A 143 -15.22 -14.46 -9.11
CA SER A 143 -15.64 -14.06 -7.77
C SER A 143 -14.44 -13.91 -6.84
N PHE A 144 -14.61 -13.18 -5.73
CA PHE A 144 -13.55 -13.11 -4.73
C PHE A 144 -13.21 -14.48 -4.13
N GLU A 145 -14.18 -15.38 -3.95
CA GLU A 145 -13.92 -16.74 -3.47
C GLU A 145 -12.99 -17.53 -4.41
N GLU A 146 -13.17 -17.42 -5.72
CA GLU A 146 -12.28 -18.04 -6.72
C GLU A 146 -10.87 -17.44 -6.64
N VAL A 147 -10.75 -16.12 -6.47
CA VAL A 147 -9.45 -15.43 -6.32
C VAL A 147 -8.77 -15.77 -4.99
N ALA A 148 -9.52 -15.84 -3.89
CA ALA A 148 -9.00 -16.24 -2.59
C ALA A 148 -8.53 -17.70 -2.61
N HIS A 149 -9.28 -18.60 -3.27
CA HIS A 149 -8.85 -19.96 -3.51
C HIS A 149 -7.56 -19.99 -4.33
N LEU A 150 -7.52 -19.28 -5.47
CA LEU A 150 -6.34 -19.19 -6.34
C LEU A 150 -5.09 -18.75 -5.57
N LEU A 151 -5.19 -17.69 -4.78
CA LEU A 151 -4.05 -17.16 -4.02
C LEU A 151 -3.55 -18.15 -2.97
N VAL A 152 -4.46 -18.74 -2.19
CA VAL A 152 -4.13 -19.55 -1.01
C VAL A 152 -3.83 -21.02 -1.36
N ARG A 153 -4.51 -21.58 -2.37
CA ARG A 153 -4.37 -22.99 -2.80
C ARG A 153 -3.47 -23.15 -4.03
N GLY A 154 -3.24 -22.09 -4.80
CA GLY A 154 -2.29 -22.05 -5.92
C GLY A 154 -2.94 -22.10 -7.30
N ASP A 155 -4.13 -22.70 -7.43
CA ASP A 155 -4.84 -22.93 -8.69
C ASP A 155 -6.27 -22.37 -8.65
N LEU A 156 -6.79 -22.02 -9.83
CA LEU A 156 -8.18 -21.60 -9.96
C LEU A 156 -9.08 -22.83 -9.71
N PRO A 157 -10.11 -22.73 -8.84
CA PRO A 157 -10.94 -23.89 -8.52
C PRO A 157 -11.82 -24.28 -9.72
N ASP A 158 -12.03 -25.59 -9.89
CA ASP A 158 -13.18 -26.07 -10.66
C ASP A 158 -14.49 -25.87 -9.87
N GLU A 159 -15.64 -26.20 -10.45
CA GLU A 159 -16.94 -25.99 -9.81
C GLU A 159 -17.06 -26.69 -8.44
N SER A 160 -16.54 -27.92 -8.33
CA SER A 160 -16.59 -28.72 -7.11
C SER A 160 -15.69 -28.13 -6.03
N ALA A 161 -14.46 -27.76 -6.39
CA ALA A 161 -13.51 -27.11 -5.50
C ALA A 161 -14.02 -25.74 -5.03
N ARG A 162 -14.69 -24.99 -5.92
CA ARG A 162 -15.29 -23.70 -5.61
C ARG A 162 -16.41 -23.84 -4.58
N GLU A 163 -17.32 -24.79 -4.78
CA GLU A 163 -18.41 -25.04 -3.84
C GLU A 163 -17.87 -25.50 -2.47
N ALA A 164 -16.87 -26.39 -2.47
CA ALA A 164 -16.22 -26.87 -1.26
C ALA A 164 -15.54 -25.72 -0.49
N PHE A 165 -14.80 -24.85 -1.18
CA PHE A 165 -14.14 -23.71 -0.56
C PHE A 165 -15.12 -22.65 -0.06
N ALA A 166 -16.19 -22.38 -0.82
CA ALA A 166 -17.25 -21.49 -0.37
C ALA A 166 -17.92 -22.03 0.91
N LYS A 167 -18.17 -23.35 0.98
CA LYS A 167 -18.69 -24.01 2.19
C LYS A 167 -17.71 -23.92 3.37
N GLU A 168 -16.42 -24.12 3.12
CA GLU A 168 -15.36 -23.96 4.12
C GLU A 168 -15.36 -22.54 4.70
N LEU A 169 -15.39 -21.51 3.85
CA LEU A 169 -15.46 -20.11 4.28
C LEU A 169 -16.75 -19.82 5.05
N ARG A 170 -17.91 -20.32 4.58
CA ARG A 170 -19.20 -20.15 5.28
C ARG A 170 -19.15 -20.70 6.69
N ALA A 171 -18.60 -21.90 6.88
CA ALA A 171 -18.50 -22.54 8.19
C ALA A 171 -17.61 -21.80 9.19
N GLN A 172 -16.75 -20.88 8.73
CA GLN A 172 -15.83 -20.14 9.57
C GLN A 172 -16.32 -18.72 9.94
N ARG A 173 -17.47 -18.27 9.43
CA ARG A 173 -17.98 -16.90 9.63
C ARG A 173 -18.36 -16.60 11.09
N GLU A 174 -18.73 -17.60 11.86
CA GLU A 174 -19.08 -17.40 13.26
C GLU A 174 -17.88 -16.89 14.07
N LEU A 175 -18.16 -15.85 14.88
CA LEU A 175 -17.19 -15.24 15.78
C LEU A 175 -17.41 -15.78 17.21
N PRO A 176 -16.34 -16.09 17.96
CA PRO A 176 -16.49 -16.43 19.37
C PRO A 176 -17.18 -15.31 20.15
N THR A 177 -18.13 -15.64 21.03
CA THR A 177 -18.88 -14.66 21.84
C THR A 177 -17.98 -13.64 22.55
N PRO A 178 -16.86 -14.02 23.21
CA PRO A 178 -15.97 -13.05 23.84
C PRO A 178 -15.35 -12.04 22.86
N VAL A 179 -15.16 -12.42 21.60
CA VAL A 179 -14.64 -11.52 20.56
C VAL A 179 -15.74 -10.55 20.09
N VAL A 180 -16.99 -11.01 20.00
CA VAL A 180 -18.14 -10.13 19.72
C VAL A 180 -18.34 -9.11 20.85
N ASP A 181 -18.26 -9.55 22.11
CA ASP A 181 -18.35 -8.65 23.27
C ASP A 181 -17.19 -7.66 23.33
N LEU A 182 -15.98 -8.08 22.95
CA LEU A 182 -14.84 -7.19 22.78
C LEU A 182 -15.08 -6.18 21.63
N ALA A 183 -15.67 -6.60 20.51
CA ALA A 183 -16.02 -5.67 19.42
C ALA A 183 -17.03 -4.62 19.89
N ARG A 184 -18.00 -5.02 20.74
CA ARG A 184 -18.97 -4.11 21.36
C ARG A 184 -18.29 -3.11 22.30
N SER A 185 -17.36 -3.57 23.16
CA SER A 185 -16.66 -2.67 24.08
C SER A 185 -15.72 -1.69 23.36
N LEU A 186 -15.23 -2.06 22.18
CA LEU A 186 -14.39 -1.23 21.31
C LEU A 186 -15.19 -0.34 20.33
N ALA A 187 -16.52 -0.26 20.42
CA ALA A 187 -17.34 0.51 19.48
C ALA A 187 -16.99 2.02 19.42
N HIS A 188 -16.27 2.57 20.40
CA HIS A 188 -15.81 3.96 20.36
C HIS A 188 -14.48 4.15 19.60
N ALA A 189 -13.76 3.06 19.32
CA ALA A 189 -12.42 3.09 18.75
C ALA A 189 -12.43 3.27 17.23
N HIS A 190 -11.28 3.68 16.68
CA HIS A 190 -11.11 3.73 15.23
C HIS A 190 -11.19 2.31 14.63
N PRO A 191 -11.85 2.10 13.46
CA PRO A 191 -12.05 0.76 12.90
C PRO A 191 -10.78 -0.08 12.73
N MET A 192 -9.67 0.53 12.33
CA MET A 192 -8.39 -0.18 12.20
C MET A 192 -7.78 -0.59 13.56
N GLU A 193 -7.98 0.20 14.61
CA GLU A 193 -7.50 -0.13 15.97
C GLU A 193 -8.32 -1.27 16.57
N ALA A 194 -9.65 -1.21 16.40
CA ALA A 194 -10.55 -2.28 16.77
C ALA A 194 -10.21 -3.56 16.00
N LEU A 195 -10.08 -3.49 14.68
CA LEU A 195 -9.75 -4.65 13.84
C LEU A 195 -8.44 -5.32 14.24
N ARG A 196 -7.36 -4.55 14.44
CA ARG A 196 -6.08 -5.08 14.94
C ARG A 196 -6.25 -5.86 16.24
N THR A 197 -6.99 -5.28 17.18
CA THR A 197 -7.24 -5.87 18.51
C THR A 197 -8.07 -7.14 18.40
N LEU A 198 -9.12 -7.13 17.58
CA LEU A 198 -10.01 -8.26 17.37
C LEU A 198 -9.34 -9.43 16.66
N VAL A 199 -8.52 -9.16 15.63
CA VAL A 199 -7.70 -10.18 14.96
C VAL A 199 -6.71 -10.81 15.94
N SER A 200 -6.08 -10.01 16.80
CA SER A 200 -5.22 -10.53 17.87
C SER A 200 -5.99 -11.41 18.85
N ALA A 201 -7.19 -10.98 19.28
CA ALA A 201 -8.03 -11.70 20.21
C ALA A 201 -8.49 -13.07 19.67
N LEU A 202 -8.75 -13.19 18.35
CA LEU A 202 -9.05 -14.49 17.73
C LEU A 202 -7.98 -15.55 18.00
N GLY A 203 -6.71 -15.14 18.14
CA GLY A 203 -5.60 -16.04 18.47
C GLY A 203 -5.73 -16.71 19.84
N SER A 204 -6.46 -16.09 20.78
CA SER A 204 -6.71 -16.64 22.11
C SER A 204 -7.88 -17.63 22.18
N PHE A 205 -8.72 -17.67 21.13
CA PHE A 205 -9.91 -18.54 21.06
C PHE A 205 -9.81 -19.61 19.96
N GLY A 206 -8.63 -19.74 19.35
CA GLY A 206 -8.30 -20.85 18.46
C GLY A 206 -7.94 -22.13 19.22
N PRO A 207 -7.65 -23.24 18.51
CA PRO A 207 -7.10 -24.44 19.12
C PRO A 207 -5.87 -24.13 19.97
N ALA A 208 -5.78 -24.73 21.16
CA ALA A 208 -4.61 -24.58 22.02
C ALA A 208 -3.37 -25.07 21.28
N ARG A 209 -2.38 -24.18 21.10
CA ARG A 209 -1.10 -24.54 20.50
C ARG A 209 -0.17 -25.11 21.55
N ASP A 210 0.55 -26.16 21.16
CA ASP A 210 1.71 -26.61 21.91
C ASP A 210 2.80 -25.54 21.80
N THR A 211 3.17 -24.92 22.92
CA THR A 211 4.21 -23.88 22.95
C THR A 211 5.61 -24.41 22.67
N THR A 212 5.77 -25.74 22.57
CA THR A 212 7.04 -26.41 22.28
C THR A 212 7.18 -26.81 20.80
N ALA A 213 6.13 -26.67 20.00
CA ALA A 213 6.11 -27.01 18.59
C ALA A 213 5.73 -25.81 17.71
N ASP A 214 6.33 -25.75 16.53
CA ASP A 214 5.95 -24.77 15.52
C ASP A 214 4.61 -25.16 14.88
N GLU A 215 3.86 -24.16 14.44
CA GLU A 215 2.66 -24.36 13.63
C GLU A 215 3.01 -25.11 12.33
N THR A 216 2.28 -26.18 12.02
CA THR A 216 2.41 -26.92 10.75
C THR A 216 1.79 -26.14 9.59
N TYR A 217 2.18 -26.46 8.35
CA TYR A 217 1.60 -25.80 7.17
C TYR A 217 0.07 -25.97 7.10
N GLY A 218 -0.44 -27.16 7.43
CA GLY A 218 -1.88 -27.45 7.44
C GLY A 218 -2.64 -26.62 8.48
N GLU A 219 -2.08 -26.45 9.68
CA GLU A 219 -2.64 -25.57 10.71
C GLU A 219 -2.62 -24.10 10.28
N ALA A 220 -1.51 -23.65 9.68
CA ALA A 220 -1.38 -22.29 9.14
C ALA A 220 -2.40 -22.03 8.03
N LEU A 221 -2.62 -23.01 7.14
CA LEU A 221 -3.61 -22.95 6.07
C LEU A 221 -5.04 -22.86 6.61
N ALA A 222 -5.38 -23.69 7.61
CA ALA A 222 -6.68 -23.68 8.26
C ALA A 222 -6.92 -22.36 9.00
N ALA A 223 -5.94 -21.88 9.76
CA ALA A 223 -6.01 -20.60 10.46
C ALA A 223 -6.15 -19.42 9.49
N GLY A 224 -5.39 -19.42 8.39
CA GLY A 224 -5.47 -18.42 7.34
C GLY A 224 -6.83 -18.41 6.64
N THR A 225 -7.37 -19.59 6.32
CA THR A 225 -8.70 -19.72 5.70
C THR A 225 -9.80 -19.23 6.65
N ALA A 226 -9.71 -19.54 7.96
CA ALA A 226 -10.62 -19.00 8.96
C ALA A 226 -10.51 -17.48 9.09
N LEU A 227 -9.30 -16.90 9.00
CA LEU A 227 -9.10 -15.45 9.04
C LEU A 227 -9.70 -14.74 7.82
N ILE A 228 -9.60 -15.32 6.62
CA ILE A 228 -10.31 -14.82 5.43
C ILE A 228 -11.82 -14.74 5.71
N ALA A 229 -12.42 -15.77 6.30
CA ALA A 229 -13.85 -15.74 6.63
C ALA A 229 -14.23 -14.78 7.78
N ARG A 230 -13.35 -14.61 8.78
CA ARG A 230 -13.68 -13.88 10.03
C ARG A 230 -13.37 -12.40 9.99
N VAL A 231 -12.31 -11.96 9.30
CA VAL A 231 -11.97 -10.54 9.14
C VAL A 231 -13.16 -9.68 8.69
N PRO A 232 -13.94 -10.04 7.64
CA PRO A 232 -15.13 -9.26 7.26
C PRO A 232 -16.18 -9.21 8.37
N MET A 233 -16.36 -10.31 9.11
CA MET A 233 -17.32 -10.37 10.21
C MET A 233 -16.87 -9.52 11.40
N LEU A 234 -15.56 -9.42 11.68
CA LEU A 234 -15.03 -8.51 12.70
C LEU A 234 -15.31 -7.04 12.35
N VAL A 235 -15.10 -6.66 11.08
CA VAL A 235 -15.39 -5.31 10.58
C VAL A 235 -16.89 -5.02 10.69
N ALA A 236 -17.74 -5.95 10.25
CA ALA A 236 -19.19 -5.81 10.33
C ALA A 236 -19.70 -5.74 11.77
N ALA A 237 -19.19 -6.56 12.68
CA ALA A 237 -19.56 -6.55 14.09
C ALA A 237 -19.22 -5.21 14.76
N HIS A 238 -17.99 -4.74 14.57
CA HIS A 238 -17.56 -3.44 15.09
C HIS A 238 -18.43 -2.29 14.55
N HIS A 239 -18.72 -2.29 13.24
CA HIS A 239 -19.55 -1.26 12.63
C HIS A 239 -21.03 -1.32 13.08
N ALA A 240 -21.58 -2.52 13.28
CA ALA A 240 -22.94 -2.68 13.80
C ALA A 240 -23.07 -2.02 15.18
N PHE A 241 -22.18 -2.34 16.12
CA PHE A 241 -22.20 -1.76 17.46
C PHE A 241 -21.94 -0.25 17.47
N ARG A 242 -21.02 0.23 16.62
CA ARG A 242 -20.80 1.67 16.38
C ARG A 242 -22.05 2.41 15.96
N SER A 243 -22.92 1.73 15.23
CA SER A 243 -24.15 2.29 14.67
C SER A 243 -25.37 1.98 15.54
N GLY A 244 -25.18 1.47 16.77
CA GLY A 244 -26.26 1.12 17.69
C GLY A 244 -27.11 -0.08 17.25
N ARG A 245 -26.61 -0.90 16.32
CA ARG A 245 -27.26 -2.15 15.88
C ARG A 245 -26.62 -3.35 16.57
N GLU A 246 -27.42 -4.41 16.73
CA GLU A 246 -26.85 -5.72 17.06
C GLU A 246 -26.19 -6.36 15.83
N PHE A 247 -25.15 -7.14 16.08
CA PHE A 247 -24.43 -7.88 15.05
C PHE A 247 -25.08 -9.26 14.83
N THR A 248 -25.28 -9.62 13.57
CA THR A 248 -25.77 -10.93 13.16
C THR A 248 -24.96 -11.45 11.98
N VAL A 249 -24.59 -12.73 12.03
CA VAL A 249 -24.01 -13.43 10.89
C VAL A 249 -25.16 -13.91 9.99
N PRO A 250 -25.16 -13.61 8.67
CA PRO A 250 -26.19 -14.10 7.77
C PRO A 250 -26.21 -15.63 7.71
N ALA A 251 -27.39 -16.23 7.89
CA ALA A 251 -27.59 -17.67 7.86
C ALA A 251 -27.74 -18.25 6.44
N ASP A 252 -28.05 -17.39 5.46
CA ASP A 252 -28.35 -17.80 4.09
C ASP A 252 -27.10 -18.25 3.32
N GLU A 253 -27.29 -19.14 2.34
CA GLU A 253 -26.28 -19.51 1.34
C GLU A 253 -25.98 -18.33 0.41
N THR A 254 -25.15 -17.42 0.92
CA THR A 254 -24.75 -16.17 0.30
C THR A 254 -23.27 -16.22 -0.07
N SER A 255 -22.92 -15.52 -1.15
CA SER A 255 -21.52 -15.29 -1.51
C SER A 255 -20.79 -14.54 -0.39
N TYR A 256 -19.46 -14.57 -0.43
CA TYR A 256 -18.59 -13.90 0.52
C TYR A 256 -18.88 -12.40 0.61
N ALA A 257 -18.99 -11.73 -0.55
CA ALA A 257 -19.31 -10.32 -0.62
C ALA A 257 -20.74 -10.01 -0.12
N GLU A 258 -21.74 -10.80 -0.49
CA GLU A 258 -23.14 -10.60 -0.05
C GLU A 258 -23.27 -10.82 1.47
N ALA A 259 -22.63 -11.85 2.02
CA ALA A 259 -22.64 -12.11 3.45
C ALA A 259 -22.00 -10.97 4.26
N PHE A 260 -20.86 -10.48 3.80
CA PHE A 260 -20.21 -9.33 4.42
C PHE A 260 -21.09 -8.09 4.40
N LEU A 261 -21.59 -7.70 3.22
CA LEU A 261 -22.44 -6.52 3.08
C LEU A 261 -23.73 -6.63 3.90
N THR A 262 -24.35 -7.81 3.93
CA THR A 262 -25.57 -8.05 4.72
C THR A 262 -25.30 -7.83 6.21
N ALA A 263 -24.18 -8.37 6.73
CA ALA A 263 -23.78 -8.16 8.12
C ALA A 263 -23.45 -6.68 8.41
N LEU A 264 -22.73 -6.03 7.49
CA LEU A 264 -22.30 -4.64 7.59
C LEU A 264 -23.47 -3.65 7.59
N LEU A 265 -24.46 -3.86 6.72
CA LEU A 265 -25.63 -2.99 6.57
C LEU A 265 -26.76 -3.34 7.53
N GLY A 266 -26.89 -4.62 7.90
CA GLY A 266 -28.02 -5.14 8.67
C GLY A 266 -29.26 -5.45 7.82
N GLU A 267 -29.14 -5.33 6.49
CA GLU A 267 -30.19 -5.64 5.52
C GLU A 267 -29.57 -6.23 4.25
N ARG A 268 -30.39 -6.83 3.39
CA ARG A 268 -29.91 -7.46 2.16
C ARG A 268 -29.47 -6.38 1.15
N PRO A 269 -28.21 -6.41 0.67
CA PRO A 269 -27.70 -5.42 -0.30
C PRO A 269 -28.30 -5.59 -1.70
N SER A 270 -28.21 -4.53 -2.52
CA SER A 270 -28.56 -4.64 -3.95
C SER A 270 -27.53 -5.51 -4.69
N PRO A 271 -27.92 -6.19 -5.79
CA PRO A 271 -26.97 -6.97 -6.59
C PRO A 271 -25.77 -6.16 -7.11
N ALA A 272 -25.95 -4.86 -7.39
CA ALA A 272 -24.85 -4.01 -7.83
C ALA A 272 -23.87 -3.68 -6.70
N ALA A 273 -24.37 -3.43 -5.49
CA ALA A 273 -23.52 -3.26 -4.31
C ALA A 273 -22.66 -4.51 -4.05
N VAL A 274 -23.24 -5.71 -4.19
CA VAL A 274 -22.52 -6.98 -4.05
C VAL A 274 -21.41 -7.10 -5.10
N ARG A 275 -21.73 -6.88 -6.39
CA ARG A 275 -20.73 -6.91 -7.48
C ARG A 275 -19.61 -5.90 -7.27
N PHE A 276 -19.95 -4.71 -6.76
CA PHE A 276 -18.97 -3.69 -6.44
C PHE A 276 -17.98 -4.15 -5.37
N VAL A 277 -18.48 -4.63 -4.23
CA VAL A 277 -17.64 -5.06 -3.11
C VAL A 277 -16.81 -6.28 -3.50
N ASP A 278 -17.38 -7.24 -4.23
CA ASP A 278 -16.67 -8.41 -4.71
C ASP A 278 -15.47 -8.03 -5.61
N LYS A 279 -15.70 -7.19 -6.62
CA LYS A 279 -14.63 -6.69 -7.49
C LYS A 279 -13.61 -5.85 -6.71
N GLY A 280 -14.08 -5.04 -5.76
CA GLY A 280 -13.25 -4.30 -4.83
C GLY A 280 -12.30 -5.22 -4.05
N PHE A 281 -12.78 -6.37 -3.57
CA PHE A 281 -11.93 -7.35 -2.89
C PHE A 281 -10.93 -8.00 -3.84
N ILE A 282 -11.32 -8.33 -5.07
CA ILE A 282 -10.42 -8.92 -6.08
C ILE A 282 -9.24 -7.98 -6.38
N VAL A 283 -9.50 -6.71 -6.70
CA VAL A 283 -8.42 -5.77 -7.07
C VAL A 283 -7.50 -5.43 -5.90
N HIS A 284 -7.95 -5.65 -4.67
CA HIS A 284 -7.14 -5.46 -3.47
C HIS A 284 -6.55 -6.75 -2.92
N ALA A 285 -6.84 -7.91 -3.51
CA ALA A 285 -6.56 -9.23 -2.93
C ALA A 285 -5.09 -9.46 -2.59
N ASP A 286 -4.18 -9.13 -3.51
CA ASP A 286 -2.74 -9.16 -3.25
C ASP A 286 -2.00 -8.04 -4.01
N HIS A 287 -0.80 -7.71 -3.55
CA HIS A 287 0.06 -6.76 -4.25
C HIS A 287 1.54 -7.01 -3.92
N SER A 288 1.96 -8.27 -4.08
CA SER A 288 3.33 -8.72 -3.79
C SER A 288 3.79 -8.35 -2.36
N ALA A 289 5.10 -8.19 -2.14
CA ALA A 289 5.70 -7.85 -0.85
C ALA A 289 5.56 -6.36 -0.46
N ASN A 290 4.35 -5.78 -0.61
CA ASN A 290 4.03 -4.50 0.02
C ASN A 290 4.25 -4.56 1.55
N ALA A 291 4.42 -3.41 2.22
CA ALA A 291 4.87 -3.34 3.61
C ALA A 291 4.13 -4.27 4.59
N SER A 292 2.80 -4.37 4.47
CA SER A 292 1.98 -5.27 5.30
C SER A 292 2.18 -6.76 4.98
N ALA A 293 2.29 -7.12 3.70
CA ALA A 293 2.58 -8.50 3.29
C ALA A 293 4.01 -8.91 3.69
N PHE A 294 4.98 -8.00 3.52
CA PHE A 294 6.35 -8.20 3.98
C PHE A 294 6.42 -8.40 5.51
N THR A 295 5.60 -7.67 6.27
CA THR A 295 5.49 -7.83 7.72
C THR A 295 4.90 -9.20 8.10
N ALA A 296 3.89 -9.70 7.37
CA ALA A 296 3.38 -11.06 7.55
C ALA A 296 4.49 -12.11 7.30
N ARG A 297 5.29 -11.94 6.24
CA ARG A 297 6.45 -12.80 5.97
C ARG A 297 7.50 -12.72 7.07
N ILE A 298 7.82 -11.53 7.60
CA ILE A 298 8.75 -11.40 8.73
C ILE A 298 8.25 -12.17 9.96
N ALA A 299 6.97 -12.03 10.31
CA ALA A 299 6.39 -12.70 11.47
C ALA A 299 6.47 -14.24 11.33
N VAL A 300 6.12 -14.78 10.16
CA VAL A 300 6.27 -16.21 9.85
C VAL A 300 7.75 -16.63 9.78
N GLY A 301 8.64 -15.75 9.30
CA GLY A 301 10.11 -15.89 9.37
C GLY A 301 10.60 -16.19 10.78
N CYS A 302 9.98 -15.57 11.77
CA CYS A 302 10.21 -15.78 13.20
C CYS A 302 9.43 -16.98 13.78
N ARG A 303 8.77 -17.79 12.94
CA ARG A 303 7.89 -18.91 13.32
C ARG A 303 6.69 -18.48 14.17
N SER A 304 6.25 -17.23 14.05
CA SER A 304 4.98 -16.81 14.62
C SER A 304 3.83 -17.41 13.83
N GLY A 305 2.80 -17.89 14.52
CA GLY A 305 1.64 -18.49 13.86
C GLY A 305 0.82 -17.49 13.04
N MET A 306 -0.01 -18.02 12.13
CA MET A 306 -0.75 -17.24 11.11
C MET A 306 -1.56 -16.06 11.67
N THR A 307 -2.30 -16.25 12.77
CA THR A 307 -3.08 -15.17 13.40
C THR A 307 -2.21 -14.01 13.92
N ALA A 308 -1.02 -14.32 14.45
CA ALA A 308 -0.08 -13.29 14.89
C ALA A 308 0.54 -12.56 13.68
N ALA A 309 0.85 -13.29 12.61
CA ALA A 309 1.33 -12.69 11.36
C ALA A 309 0.31 -11.73 10.75
N LEU A 310 -0.97 -12.11 10.70
CA LEU A 310 -2.04 -11.22 10.21
C LEU A 310 -2.30 -10.05 11.16
N THR A 311 -2.18 -10.23 12.48
CA THR A 311 -2.24 -9.12 13.44
C THR A 311 -1.16 -8.07 13.13
N ALA A 312 0.07 -8.51 12.88
CA ALA A 312 1.18 -7.64 12.51
C ALA A 312 0.95 -6.97 11.15
N ALA A 313 0.42 -7.70 10.17
CA ALA A 313 0.08 -7.16 8.85
C ALA A 313 -0.98 -6.06 8.93
N VAL A 314 -2.06 -6.26 9.72
CA VAL A 314 -3.09 -5.24 9.99
C VAL A 314 -2.47 -4.01 10.64
N ALA A 315 -1.57 -4.20 11.62
CA ALA A 315 -0.89 -3.08 12.28
C ALA A 315 -0.02 -2.27 11.31
N ALA A 316 0.75 -2.94 10.45
CA ALA A 316 1.55 -2.27 9.42
C ALA A 316 0.68 -1.56 8.37
N PHE A 317 -0.46 -2.17 7.99
CA PHE A 317 -1.38 -1.60 7.02
C PHE A 317 -2.10 -0.36 7.54
N ALA A 318 -2.40 -0.29 8.84
CA ALA A 318 -3.04 0.88 9.47
C ALA A 318 -2.18 2.17 9.42
N GLY A 319 -0.90 2.07 9.07
CA GLY A 319 0.00 3.22 8.98
C GLY A 319 -0.47 4.28 7.97
N SER A 320 -0.22 5.55 8.29
CA SER A 320 -0.68 6.70 7.49
C SER A 320 -0.13 6.73 6.07
N VAL A 321 1.04 6.16 5.82
CA VAL A 321 1.71 6.09 4.51
C VAL A 321 1.43 4.79 3.76
N HIS A 322 0.62 3.89 4.33
CA HIS A 322 0.13 2.69 3.68
C HIS A 322 -1.40 2.77 3.55
N GLY A 323 -2.17 2.00 4.31
CA GLY A 323 -3.64 1.99 4.24
C GLY A 323 -4.28 3.35 4.57
N GLY A 324 -3.68 4.17 5.43
CA GLY A 324 -4.21 5.51 5.73
C GLY A 324 -4.19 6.48 4.54
N ALA A 325 -3.51 6.15 3.44
CA ALA A 325 -3.59 6.90 2.19
C ALA A 325 -4.99 6.83 1.56
N ALA A 326 -5.63 5.65 1.60
CA ALA A 326 -6.96 5.45 1.05
C ALA A 326 -8.03 6.29 1.77
N GLU A 327 -7.95 6.43 3.10
CA GLU A 327 -8.87 7.29 3.86
C GLU A 327 -8.73 8.77 3.46
N ARG A 328 -7.50 9.23 3.19
CA ARG A 328 -7.27 10.61 2.72
C ARG A 328 -7.72 10.83 1.28
N ALA A 329 -7.63 9.80 0.42
CA ALA A 329 -8.14 9.89 -0.95
C ALA A 329 -9.66 10.16 -0.96
N VAL A 330 -10.40 9.65 0.03
CA VAL A 330 -11.84 9.91 0.15
C VAL A 330 -12.13 11.41 0.42
N ARG A 331 -11.29 12.06 1.22
CA ARG A 331 -11.42 13.49 1.57
C ARG A 331 -11.16 14.44 0.40
N LEU A 332 -10.48 13.95 -0.65
CA LEU A 332 -10.23 14.70 -1.89
C LEU A 332 -11.53 15.30 -2.45
N ILE A 333 -12.63 14.56 -2.37
CA ILE A 333 -13.94 15.00 -2.87
C ILE A 333 -14.42 16.26 -2.12
N ASP A 334 -14.28 16.27 -0.79
CA ASP A 334 -14.73 17.38 0.05
C ASP A 334 -13.80 18.59 -0.08
N GLU A 335 -12.49 18.34 -0.16
CA GLU A 335 -11.48 19.39 -0.29
C GLU A 335 -11.57 20.13 -1.63
N VAL A 336 -11.88 19.40 -2.72
CA VAL A 336 -12.10 20.00 -4.05
C VAL A 336 -13.49 20.64 -4.14
N GLY A 337 -14.51 19.99 -3.58
CA GLY A 337 -15.88 20.49 -3.46
C GLY A 337 -16.70 20.46 -4.75
N GLU A 338 -16.15 20.94 -5.87
CA GLU A 338 -16.78 20.97 -7.18
C GLU A 338 -15.77 20.70 -8.32
N PRO A 339 -16.18 20.07 -9.44
CA PRO A 339 -15.26 19.72 -10.53
C PRO A 339 -14.44 20.90 -11.05
N GLY A 340 -15.03 22.10 -11.13
CA GLY A 340 -14.35 23.31 -11.60
C GLY A 340 -13.19 23.79 -10.73
N ASN A 341 -13.08 23.31 -9.49
CA ASN A 341 -11.98 23.67 -8.58
C ASN A 341 -10.75 22.77 -8.72
N ALA A 342 -10.84 21.66 -9.47
CA ALA A 342 -9.81 20.63 -9.52
C ALA A 342 -8.44 21.15 -9.97
N GLU A 343 -8.38 21.95 -11.05
CA GLU A 343 -7.12 22.51 -11.55
C GLU A 343 -6.43 23.40 -10.52
N ARG A 344 -7.20 24.27 -9.85
CA ARG A 344 -6.68 25.15 -8.79
C ARG A 344 -6.16 24.31 -7.62
N TYR A 345 -6.92 23.33 -7.16
CA TYR A 345 -6.55 22.48 -6.04
C TYR A 345 -5.24 21.71 -6.31
N VAL A 346 -5.12 21.11 -7.51
CA VAL A 346 -3.88 20.43 -7.94
C VAL A 346 -2.71 21.41 -7.98
N ALA A 347 -2.87 22.59 -8.60
CA ALA A 347 -1.82 23.59 -8.68
C ALA A 347 -1.35 24.07 -7.28
N GLU A 348 -2.26 24.23 -6.33
CA GLU A 348 -1.95 24.63 -4.96
C GLU A 348 -1.13 23.57 -4.21
N LEU A 349 -1.49 22.29 -4.32
CA LEU A 349 -0.74 21.21 -3.69
C LEU A 349 0.67 21.08 -4.28
N GLN A 350 0.77 21.15 -5.60
CA GLN A 350 2.05 21.10 -6.31
C GLN A 350 2.95 22.30 -5.95
N GLY A 351 2.38 23.50 -5.85
CA GLY A 351 3.10 24.70 -5.41
C GLY A 351 3.63 24.62 -3.96
N ARG A 352 3.09 23.69 -3.15
CA ARG A 352 3.50 23.42 -1.77
C ARG A 352 4.32 22.14 -1.62
N GLY A 353 4.64 21.44 -2.71
CA GLY A 353 5.32 20.15 -2.68
C GLY A 353 4.53 19.05 -1.96
N ARG A 354 3.19 19.11 -2.00
CA ARG A 354 2.29 18.16 -1.33
C ARG A 354 1.67 17.16 -2.32
N PRO A 355 1.43 15.91 -1.89
CA PRO A 355 0.84 14.88 -2.75
C PRO A 355 -0.61 15.17 -3.06
N VAL A 356 -1.02 14.87 -4.29
CA VAL A 356 -2.43 14.62 -4.60
C VAL A 356 -2.70 13.15 -4.30
N MET A 357 -3.51 12.89 -3.26
CA MET A 357 -3.85 11.53 -2.85
C MET A 357 -4.58 10.78 -3.96
N GLY A 358 -4.29 9.49 -4.14
CA GLY A 358 -4.81 8.68 -5.25
C GLY A 358 -3.94 8.74 -6.53
N PHE A 359 -2.78 9.41 -6.49
CA PHE A 359 -1.83 9.48 -7.59
C PHE A 359 -0.43 9.07 -7.16
N GLY A 360 0.32 8.51 -8.11
CA GLY A 360 1.67 7.98 -7.89
C GLY A 360 1.65 6.60 -7.25
N HIS A 361 2.68 5.81 -7.55
CA HIS A 361 2.80 4.46 -7.07
C HIS A 361 4.28 4.05 -6.95
N ARG A 362 4.62 3.19 -5.98
CA ARG A 362 6.02 2.78 -5.74
C ARG A 362 6.61 1.92 -6.85
N VAL A 363 5.76 1.10 -7.47
CA VAL A 363 6.09 0.17 -8.56
C VAL A 363 5.64 0.68 -9.94
N TYR A 364 4.33 0.96 -10.14
CA TYR A 364 3.83 1.50 -11.40
C TYR A 364 4.36 2.90 -11.72
N ARG A 365 4.92 3.05 -12.92
CA ARG A 365 5.18 4.35 -13.55
C ARG A 365 4.08 4.74 -14.55
N THR A 366 3.25 3.77 -14.92
CA THR A 366 2.05 3.94 -15.75
C THR A 366 0.78 3.90 -14.87
N GLU A 367 -0.40 4.03 -15.49
CA GLU A 367 -1.65 3.87 -14.76
C GLU A 367 -1.74 2.48 -14.12
N ASP A 368 -2.15 2.44 -12.86
CA ASP A 368 -2.38 1.20 -12.14
C ASP A 368 -3.49 0.38 -12.84
N PRO A 369 -3.25 -0.90 -13.21
CA PRO A 369 -4.19 -1.72 -13.98
C PRO A 369 -5.54 -1.95 -13.29
N ARG A 370 -5.62 -1.68 -11.98
CA ARG A 370 -6.82 -1.83 -11.17
C ARG A 370 -7.76 -0.64 -11.28
N VAL A 371 -7.24 0.55 -11.58
CA VAL A 371 -8.01 1.81 -11.62
C VAL A 371 -9.22 1.69 -12.53
N ARG A 372 -9.01 1.18 -13.75
CA ARG A 372 -10.08 1.04 -14.75
C ARG A 372 -11.25 0.20 -14.27
N HIS A 373 -10.98 -0.87 -13.52
CA HIS A 373 -12.00 -1.83 -13.06
C HIS A 373 -12.81 -1.25 -11.91
N LEU A 374 -12.12 -0.56 -10.99
CA LEU A 374 -12.79 0.08 -9.87
C LEU A 374 -13.60 1.29 -10.33
N ARG A 375 -13.04 2.13 -11.21
CA ARG A 375 -13.75 3.26 -11.81
C ARG A 375 -15.00 2.83 -12.56
N ALA A 376 -14.93 1.78 -13.38
CA ALA A 376 -16.10 1.26 -14.10
C ALA A 376 -17.26 0.91 -13.15
N THR A 377 -16.94 0.34 -11.98
CA THR A 377 -17.97 -0.06 -11.03
C THR A 377 -18.50 1.11 -10.20
N VAL A 378 -17.67 2.13 -9.98
CA VAL A 378 -18.11 3.42 -9.41
C VAL A 378 -19.05 4.16 -10.35
N VAL A 379 -18.81 4.11 -11.67
CA VAL A 379 -19.72 4.68 -12.68
C VAL A 379 -21.09 4.02 -12.59
N GLU A 380 -21.15 2.68 -12.61
CA GLU A 380 -22.41 1.93 -12.48
C GLU A 380 -23.18 2.31 -11.20
N LEU A 381 -22.48 2.37 -10.06
CA LEU A 381 -23.10 2.70 -8.78
C LEU A 381 -23.57 4.16 -8.70
N SER A 382 -22.81 5.09 -9.29
CA SER A 382 -23.17 6.51 -9.37
C SER A 382 -24.46 6.69 -10.18
N GLU A 383 -24.60 5.95 -11.28
CA GLU A 383 -25.79 5.95 -12.14
C GLU A 383 -27.01 5.34 -11.44
N GLU A 384 -26.86 4.20 -10.77
CA GLU A 384 -27.93 3.55 -9.99
C GLU A 384 -28.45 4.47 -8.86
N ARG A 385 -27.54 5.19 -8.19
CA ARG A 385 -27.89 6.11 -7.09
C ARG A 385 -28.37 7.48 -7.57
N GLY A 386 -28.14 7.82 -8.85
CA GLY A 386 -28.36 9.17 -9.35
C GLY A 386 -27.44 10.23 -8.71
N ASP A 387 -26.28 9.83 -8.18
CA ASP A 387 -25.29 10.72 -7.59
C ASP A 387 -23.96 10.59 -8.34
N ARG A 388 -23.67 11.59 -9.16
CA ARG A 388 -22.44 11.66 -9.97
C ARG A 388 -21.43 12.68 -9.45
N ARG A 389 -21.78 13.47 -8.41
CA ARG A 389 -21.00 14.64 -8.02
C ARG A 389 -19.57 14.25 -7.64
N GLY A 390 -19.41 13.21 -6.83
CA GLY A 390 -18.10 12.71 -6.44
C GLY A 390 -17.29 12.19 -7.63
N LEU A 391 -17.94 11.48 -8.55
CA LEU A 391 -17.29 10.92 -9.74
C LEU A 391 -16.76 12.04 -10.65
N ASP A 392 -17.59 13.05 -10.91
CA ASP A 392 -17.22 14.18 -11.75
C ASP A 392 -16.06 14.99 -11.13
N ILE A 393 -15.99 15.09 -9.80
CA ILE A 393 -14.86 15.70 -9.08
C ILE A 393 -13.58 14.88 -9.29
N LEU A 394 -13.62 13.57 -9.06
CA LEU A 394 -12.45 12.70 -9.22
C LEU A 394 -11.94 12.67 -10.66
N ASP A 395 -12.85 12.62 -11.64
CA ASP A 395 -12.50 12.70 -13.06
C ASP A 395 -11.86 14.05 -13.42
N ALA A 396 -12.34 15.16 -12.85
CA ALA A 396 -11.73 16.48 -13.04
C ALA A 396 -10.33 16.57 -12.41
N VAL A 397 -10.12 15.99 -11.23
CA VAL A 397 -8.78 15.90 -10.61
C VAL A 397 -7.85 15.03 -11.45
N ALA A 398 -8.32 13.87 -11.92
CA ALA A 398 -7.55 13.02 -12.83
C ALA A 398 -7.16 13.75 -14.12
N ALA A 399 -8.09 14.52 -14.69
CA ALA A 399 -7.84 15.36 -15.85
C ALA A 399 -6.77 16.43 -15.59
N ALA A 400 -6.83 17.11 -14.45
CA ALA A 400 -5.85 18.12 -14.01
C ALA A 400 -4.46 17.52 -13.72
N MET A 401 -4.40 16.24 -13.32
CA MET A 401 -3.16 15.53 -13.04
C MET A 401 -2.47 14.93 -14.28
N ARG A 402 -3.15 14.85 -15.43
CA ARG A 402 -2.59 14.27 -16.68
C ARG A 402 -1.21 14.83 -17.08
N PRO A 403 -0.92 16.14 -16.98
CA PRO A 403 0.39 16.68 -17.34
C PRO A 403 1.55 16.11 -16.52
N TYR A 404 1.27 15.60 -15.31
CA TYR A 404 2.26 15.00 -14.41
C TYR A 404 2.51 13.51 -14.66
N GLY A 405 1.67 12.86 -15.48
CA GLY A 405 1.81 11.44 -15.83
C GLY A 405 3.15 11.12 -16.49
N ARG A 406 3.74 12.07 -17.23
CA ARG A 406 5.08 11.93 -17.82
C ARG A 406 6.21 11.78 -16.79
N HIS A 407 5.97 12.15 -15.53
CA HIS A 407 6.89 11.98 -14.40
C HIS A 407 6.55 10.74 -13.56
N GLY A 408 5.78 9.80 -14.12
CA GLY A 408 5.35 8.58 -13.43
C GLY A 408 4.22 8.79 -12.41
N VAL A 409 3.54 9.95 -12.42
CA VAL A 409 2.45 10.26 -11.49
C VAL A 409 1.11 10.02 -12.17
N ALA A 410 0.70 8.75 -12.20
CA ALA A 410 -0.60 8.32 -12.71
C ALA A 410 -1.59 8.01 -11.57
N PRO A 411 -2.90 7.94 -11.84
CA PRO A 411 -3.88 7.44 -10.88
C PRO A 411 -3.51 6.04 -10.36
N ASN A 412 -3.78 5.81 -9.09
CA ASN A 412 -3.71 4.49 -8.47
C ASN A 412 -5.11 4.04 -7.99
N VAL A 413 -5.23 2.78 -7.60
CA VAL A 413 -6.51 2.17 -7.22
C VAL A 413 -7.27 2.95 -6.13
N ASP A 414 -6.57 3.66 -5.24
CA ASP A 414 -7.20 4.34 -4.10
C ASP A 414 -8.06 5.54 -4.53
N LEU A 415 -7.81 6.12 -5.71
CA LEU A 415 -8.50 7.32 -6.19
C LEU A 415 -10.02 7.14 -6.22
N TYR A 416 -10.49 5.99 -6.71
CA TYR A 416 -11.92 5.71 -6.89
C TYR A 416 -12.51 4.83 -5.77
N ALA A 417 -11.67 4.19 -4.95
CA ALA A 417 -12.12 3.26 -3.91
C ALA A 417 -13.05 3.94 -2.88
N GLY A 418 -12.66 5.13 -2.42
CA GLY A 418 -13.41 5.88 -1.40
C GLY A 418 -14.82 6.28 -1.82
N LEU A 419 -14.97 6.74 -3.06
CA LEU A 419 -16.25 7.21 -3.58
C LEU A 419 -17.30 6.09 -3.57
N ALA A 420 -16.90 4.89 -3.93
CA ALA A 420 -17.83 3.78 -3.97
C ALA A 420 -18.45 3.47 -2.60
N TYR A 421 -17.66 3.57 -1.53
CA TYR A 421 -18.15 3.33 -0.17
C TYR A 421 -19.11 4.44 0.28
N ARG A 422 -18.85 5.70 -0.09
CA ARG A 422 -19.80 6.80 0.13
C ARG A 422 -21.13 6.58 -0.59
N LEU A 423 -21.09 6.08 -1.84
CA LEU A 423 -22.30 5.73 -2.60
C LEU A 423 -23.09 4.55 -2.01
N LEU A 424 -22.45 3.74 -1.15
CA LEU A 424 -23.10 2.72 -0.32
C LEU A 424 -23.59 3.26 1.04
N GLY A 425 -23.40 4.55 1.32
CA GLY A 425 -23.77 5.19 2.59
C GLY A 425 -22.85 4.84 3.76
N LEU A 426 -21.66 4.30 3.49
CA LEU A 426 -20.70 3.91 4.51
C LEU A 426 -19.85 5.10 4.97
N PRO A 427 -19.50 5.20 6.27
CA PRO A 427 -18.58 6.22 6.75
C PRO A 427 -17.17 6.04 6.17
N ASP A 428 -16.48 7.15 5.93
CA ASP A 428 -15.15 7.17 5.30
C ASP A 428 -14.10 6.33 6.06
N ASP A 429 -14.22 6.23 7.38
CA ASP A 429 -13.30 5.46 8.24
C ASP A 429 -13.40 3.93 8.05
N LEU A 430 -14.35 3.45 7.23
CA LEU A 430 -14.41 2.05 6.78
C LEU A 430 -13.64 1.77 5.50
N ALA A 431 -13.14 2.77 4.79
CA ALA A 431 -12.40 2.57 3.54
C ALA A 431 -11.18 1.66 3.74
N VAL A 432 -10.40 1.88 4.81
CA VAL A 432 -9.21 1.08 5.11
C VAL A 432 -9.58 -0.34 5.58
N PRO A 433 -10.53 -0.56 6.51
CA PRO A 433 -11.02 -1.90 6.83
C PRO A 433 -11.52 -2.71 5.62
N LEU A 434 -12.22 -2.08 4.67
CA LEU A 434 -12.71 -2.74 3.46
C LEU A 434 -11.57 -3.23 2.57
N PHE A 435 -10.52 -2.42 2.45
CA PHE A 435 -9.29 -2.82 1.78
C PHE A 435 -8.65 -4.03 2.49
N VAL A 436 -8.60 -4.02 3.83
CA VAL A 436 -8.06 -5.14 4.62
C VAL A 436 -8.79 -6.45 4.35
N ILE A 437 -10.12 -6.42 4.19
CA ILE A 437 -10.91 -7.62 3.87
C ILE A 437 -10.42 -8.26 2.57
N GLY A 438 -10.29 -7.46 1.50
CA GLY A 438 -9.74 -7.96 0.24
C GLY A 438 -8.31 -8.49 0.41
N ARG A 439 -7.44 -7.68 1.03
CA ARG A 439 -6.01 -7.96 1.19
C ARG A 439 -5.69 -9.18 2.06
N THR A 440 -6.64 -9.63 2.88
CA THR A 440 -6.43 -10.76 3.81
C THR A 440 -6.02 -12.03 3.05
N ALA A 441 -6.59 -12.31 1.88
CA ALA A 441 -6.21 -13.48 1.07
C ALA A 441 -4.75 -13.44 0.62
N GLY A 442 -4.27 -12.28 0.17
CA GLY A 442 -2.86 -12.07 -0.20
C GLY A 442 -1.93 -12.21 0.99
N TRP A 443 -2.26 -11.64 2.15
CA TRP A 443 -1.44 -11.82 3.37
C TRP A 443 -1.31 -13.29 3.77
N VAL A 444 -2.41 -14.06 3.72
CA VAL A 444 -2.39 -15.49 3.98
C VAL A 444 -1.51 -16.22 2.96
N ALA A 445 -1.67 -15.94 1.67
CA ALA A 445 -0.85 -16.56 0.62
C ALA A 445 0.65 -16.26 0.78
N GLN A 446 1.01 -15.01 1.08
CA GLN A 446 2.39 -14.58 1.30
C GLN A 446 2.99 -15.21 2.57
N ALA A 447 2.20 -15.30 3.64
CA ALA A 447 2.59 -15.98 4.88
C ALA A 447 2.79 -17.49 4.67
N LEU A 448 1.91 -18.15 3.90
CA LEU A 448 2.03 -19.58 3.58
C LEU A 448 3.24 -19.87 2.68
N GLU A 449 3.50 -19.02 1.68
CA GLU A 449 4.68 -19.18 0.82
C GLU A 449 5.99 -19.04 1.63
N GLN A 450 6.04 -18.08 2.56
CA GLN A 450 7.13 -17.96 3.51
C GLN A 450 7.21 -19.20 4.42
N HIS A 451 6.10 -19.71 4.93
CA HIS A 451 6.06 -20.88 5.82
C HIS A 451 6.63 -22.13 5.13
N ALA A 452 6.24 -22.37 3.88
CA ALA A 452 6.66 -23.53 3.10
C ALA A 452 8.18 -23.61 2.88
N ASN A 453 8.86 -22.46 2.76
CA ASN A 453 10.30 -22.36 2.55
C ASN A 453 10.94 -21.39 3.55
N ASN A 454 10.68 -21.61 4.84
CA ASN A 454 10.93 -20.59 5.84
C ASN A 454 12.41 -20.26 6.07
N VAL A 455 12.70 -18.96 6.10
CA VAL A 455 13.98 -18.38 6.50
C VAL A 455 13.74 -17.18 7.42
N LEU A 456 14.57 -17.03 8.46
CA LEU A 456 14.53 -15.87 9.34
C LEU A 456 14.95 -14.61 8.56
N ILE A 457 14.06 -13.63 8.45
CA ILE A 457 14.35 -12.33 7.83
C ILE A 457 14.94 -11.39 8.88
N ARG A 458 16.25 -11.18 8.82
CA ARG A 458 16.99 -10.35 9.80
C ARG A 458 18.07 -9.51 9.13
N PRO A 459 17.72 -8.33 8.58
CA PRO A 459 18.70 -7.42 7.99
C PRO A 459 19.63 -6.81 9.06
N LEU A 460 20.71 -6.19 8.59
CA LEU A 460 21.65 -5.46 9.43
C LEU A 460 21.39 -3.95 9.35
N LEU A 461 21.83 -3.23 10.38
CA LEU A 461 21.94 -1.77 10.38
C LEU A 461 23.42 -1.40 10.42
N ASP A 462 23.79 -0.32 9.73
CA ASP A 462 25.13 0.26 9.85
C ASP A 462 25.17 1.24 11.03
N TYR A 463 26.12 1.02 11.96
CA TYR A 463 26.20 1.80 13.20
C TYR A 463 27.01 3.08 12.99
N VAL A 464 26.31 4.22 13.00
CA VAL A 464 26.91 5.56 12.85
C VAL A 464 26.92 6.38 14.15
N GLY A 465 26.70 5.72 15.29
CA GLY A 465 26.72 6.37 16.61
C GLY A 465 28.15 6.63 17.14
N PRO A 466 28.29 7.45 18.19
CA PRO A 466 29.59 7.71 18.82
C PRO A 466 30.20 6.42 19.39
N ARG A 467 31.50 6.21 19.18
CA ARG A 467 32.27 5.06 19.70
C ARG A 467 33.23 5.49 20.80
N GLY A 468 33.53 4.58 21.73
CA GLY A 468 34.53 4.81 22.78
C GLY A 468 34.08 5.75 23.90
N LEU A 469 32.77 5.94 24.09
CA LEU A 469 32.25 6.67 25.24
C LEU A 469 32.58 5.92 26.53
N VAL A 470 33.14 6.63 27.50
CA VAL A 470 33.43 6.09 28.84
C VAL A 470 32.21 6.34 29.72
N TYR A 471 31.76 5.29 30.42
CA TYR A 471 30.69 5.41 31.40
C TYR A 471 31.16 6.33 32.55
N PRO A 472 30.47 7.46 32.83
CA PRO A 472 30.87 8.33 33.92
C PRO A 472 30.71 7.58 35.26
N GLY A 473 31.80 7.44 36.01
CA GLY A 473 31.74 6.91 37.37
C GLY A 473 30.84 7.79 38.25
N ALA A 474 30.12 7.18 39.19
CA ALA A 474 29.41 7.94 40.21
C ALA A 474 30.45 8.80 40.95
N ALA A 475 30.22 10.12 41.02
CA ALA A 475 31.05 11.00 41.84
C ALA A 475 30.98 10.48 43.29
N GLY A 476 32.10 9.94 43.77
CA GLY A 476 32.24 9.41 45.13
C GLY A 476 32.27 10.49 46.19
#